data_AF-D8M5X4-F1
#
_entry.id   AF-D8M5X4-F1
#
_cell.length_a   1.000
_cell.length_b   1.000
_cell.length_c   1.000
_cell.angle_alpha   90.00
_cell.angle_beta   90.00
_cell.angle_gamma   90.00
#
_symmetry.space_group_name_H-M   'P 1'
#
loop_
_entity.id
_entity.type
_entity.pdbx_description
1 polymer ?
#
loop_
_entity_poly.entity_id
_entity_poly.type
_entity_poly.pdbx_seq_one_letter_code
_entity_poly.pdbx_strand_id
1 'polypeptide(L)'
;MDAKLGDGYVVKKDCYIFHGTEDAICSSLLEEVSKIKRHRKYNIQMIVLTGSRERAFHLFSEICNYVRSTQILCHVSVGSIKYERDLKALHLGVDILVVTPGRLPRLYKGNENCFTSIHSVFIDQAELVFYRSVLHQVCVYCVL
;
A
#
# COMPACT_ATOMS: atom_id res chain seq x y z
N MET A 1 -1.90 -21.95 5.76
CA MET A 1 -1.75 -22.59 4.44
C MET A 1 -1.55 -21.45 3.49
N ASP A 2 -0.29 -21.15 3.22
CA ASP A 2 0.12 -19.94 2.52
C ASP A 2 -0.09 -20.21 1.03
N ALA A 3 -0.97 -19.44 0.41
CA ALA A 3 -1.17 -19.51 -1.03
C ALA A 3 0.02 -18.81 -1.71
N LYS A 4 0.54 -19.41 -2.79
CA LYS A 4 1.59 -18.82 -3.61
C LYS A 4 0.93 -17.99 -4.71
N LEU A 5 1.18 -16.69 -4.75
CA LEU A 5 0.69 -15.80 -5.83
C LEU A 5 1.91 -15.33 -6.64
N GLY A 6 2.13 -15.96 -7.80
CA GLY A 6 3.36 -15.75 -8.58
C GLY A 6 4.63 -16.12 -7.78
N ASP A 7 5.59 -15.20 -7.75
CA ASP A 7 6.82 -15.34 -6.94
C ASP A 7 6.62 -14.88 -5.47
N GLY A 8 5.41 -14.48 -5.06
CA GLY A 8 5.11 -14.02 -3.71
C GLY A 8 4.54 -15.09 -2.76
N TYR A 9 4.52 -14.76 -1.46
CA TYR A 9 3.89 -15.58 -0.40
C TYR A 9 2.77 -14.79 0.28
N VAL A 10 1.64 -15.45 0.55
CA VAL A 10 0.50 -14.89 1.31
C VAL A 10 0.64 -15.22 2.80
N VAL A 11 0.64 -14.20 3.66
CA VAL A 11 0.57 -14.35 5.12
C VAL A 11 -0.80 -13.83 5.61
N LYS A 12 -1.44 -14.59 6.51
CA LYS A 12 -2.82 -14.44 7.05
C LYS A 12 -3.33 -12.97 7.14
N LYS A 13 -4.58 -12.72 6.67
CA LYS A 13 -5.19 -11.42 6.27
C LYS A 13 -4.44 -10.83 5.07
N ASP A 14 -4.84 -11.22 3.85
CA ASP A 14 -4.29 -10.95 2.49
C ASP A 14 -3.04 -10.05 2.40
N CYS A 15 -2.00 -10.40 3.15
CA CYS A 15 -0.72 -9.71 3.16
C CYS A 15 0.15 -10.44 2.16
N TYR A 16 0.45 -9.77 1.08
CA TYR A 16 1.21 -10.29 -0.03
C TYR A 16 2.63 -9.73 0.02
N ILE A 17 3.59 -10.63 0.22
CA ILE A 17 5.01 -10.31 0.13
C ILE A 17 5.48 -10.74 -1.24
N PHE A 18 5.93 -9.80 -2.06
CA PHE A 18 6.41 -10.10 -3.41
C PHE A 18 7.93 -9.93 -3.50
N HIS A 19 8.56 -10.89 -4.17
CA HIS A 19 9.93 -10.81 -4.64
C HIS A 19 9.93 -11.18 -6.13
N GLY A 20 10.74 -10.57 -6.99
CA GLY A 20 10.76 -10.92 -8.41
C GLY A 20 11.25 -9.80 -9.31
N THR A 21 11.10 -9.99 -10.63
CA THR A 21 11.39 -8.95 -11.63
C THR A 21 10.38 -7.80 -11.53
N GLU A 22 10.76 -6.64 -12.06
CA GLU A 22 9.89 -5.47 -12.05
C GLU A 22 8.54 -5.72 -12.74
N ASP A 23 8.54 -6.38 -13.90
CA ASP A 23 7.33 -6.69 -14.65
C ASP A 23 6.39 -7.64 -13.89
N ALA A 24 6.95 -8.63 -13.19
CA ALA A 24 6.18 -9.56 -12.37
C ALA A 24 5.52 -8.83 -11.21
N ILE A 25 6.27 -7.96 -10.51
CA ILE A 25 5.76 -7.16 -9.40
C ILE A 25 4.64 -6.23 -9.87
N CYS A 26 4.83 -5.51 -10.98
CA CYS A 26 3.80 -4.64 -11.54
C CYS A 26 2.55 -5.43 -11.93
N SER A 27 2.70 -6.57 -12.61
CA SER A 27 1.57 -7.40 -13.03
C SER A 27 0.76 -7.91 -11.83
N SER A 28 1.42 -8.45 -10.81
CA SER A 28 0.75 -8.92 -9.59
C SER A 28 0.11 -7.77 -8.80
N LEU A 29 0.75 -6.61 -8.74
CA LEU A 29 0.17 -5.42 -8.13
C LEU A 29 -1.13 -5.02 -8.82
N LEU A 30 -1.14 -4.94 -10.15
CA LEU A 30 -2.32 -4.55 -10.91
C LEU A 30 -3.43 -5.60 -10.81
N GLU A 31 -3.10 -6.88 -10.71
CA GLU A 31 -4.06 -7.94 -10.43
C GLU A 31 -4.78 -7.70 -9.09
N GLU A 32 -4.05 -7.35 -8.03
CA GLU A 32 -4.65 -7.01 -6.74
C GLU A 32 -5.46 -5.71 -6.79
N VAL A 33 -4.95 -4.69 -7.47
CA VAL A 33 -5.67 -3.42 -7.67
C VAL A 33 -7.00 -3.65 -8.40
N SER A 34 -7.07 -4.60 -9.33
CA SER A 34 -8.30 -4.94 -10.05
C SER A 34 -9.42 -5.46 -9.14
N LYS A 35 -9.08 -6.00 -7.97
CA LYS A 35 -10.02 -6.52 -6.98
C LYS A 35 -10.64 -5.42 -6.11
N ILE A 36 -10.03 -4.22 -6.12
CA ILE A 36 -10.47 -3.09 -5.32
C ILE A 36 -11.70 -2.47 -5.96
N LYS A 37 -12.76 -2.33 -5.16
CA LYS A 37 -13.98 -1.63 -5.54
C LYS A 37 -14.06 -0.37 -4.73
N ARG A 38 -14.39 0.76 -5.35
CA ARG A 38 -14.53 2.01 -4.60
C ARG A 38 -15.52 1.85 -3.46
N HIS A 39 -15.06 2.15 -2.25
CA HIS A 39 -15.91 2.15 -1.08
C HIS A 39 -16.47 3.56 -0.85
N ARG A 40 -17.72 3.69 -0.35
CA ARG A 40 -18.34 5.01 -0.10
C ARG A 40 -17.80 5.72 1.16
N LYS A 41 -16.88 5.10 1.90
CA LYS A 41 -16.30 5.65 3.14
C LYS A 41 -14.79 5.82 3.00
N TYR A 42 -14.23 6.74 3.79
CA TYR A 42 -12.82 7.17 3.86
C TYR A 42 -11.83 6.09 4.33
N ASN A 43 -11.86 4.91 3.71
CA ASN A 43 -11.09 3.76 4.18
C ASN A 43 -10.14 3.28 3.10
N ILE A 44 -8.89 3.10 3.51
CA ILE A 44 -7.84 2.47 2.72
C ILE A 44 -8.14 0.97 2.67
N GLN A 45 -8.23 0.44 1.46
CA GLN A 45 -8.46 -1.00 1.21
C GLN A 45 -7.15 -1.72 0.94
N MET A 46 -6.19 -1.02 0.33
CA MET A 46 -4.88 -1.57 -0.01
C MET A 46 -3.75 -0.63 0.41
N ILE A 47 -2.71 -1.21 1.00
CA ILE A 47 -1.44 -0.52 1.25
C ILE A 47 -0.36 -1.13 0.37
N VAL A 48 0.40 -0.29 -0.32
CA VAL A 48 1.61 -0.67 -1.07
C VAL A 48 2.82 -0.09 -0.35
N LEU A 49 3.64 -0.96 0.24
CA LEU A 49 4.87 -0.61 0.95
C LEU A 49 6.08 -0.86 0.06
N THR A 50 6.97 0.13 -0.03
CA THR A 50 8.22 0.00 -0.79
C THR A 50 9.37 0.76 -0.12
N GLY A 51 10.60 0.34 -0.38
CA GLY A 51 11.80 0.81 0.32
C GLY A 51 12.29 2.21 -0.05
N SER A 52 11.95 2.71 -1.26
CA SER A 52 12.45 3.99 -1.78
C SER A 52 11.35 4.93 -2.28
N ARG A 53 11.68 6.22 -2.40
CA ARG A 53 10.70 7.22 -2.85
C ARG A 53 10.46 7.09 -4.35
N GLU A 54 11.53 6.84 -5.07
CA GLU A 54 11.58 6.71 -6.52
C GLU A 54 10.69 5.54 -6.95
N ARG A 55 10.82 4.41 -6.25
CA ARG A 55 9.98 3.23 -6.45
C ARG A 55 8.52 3.46 -6.05
N ALA A 56 8.27 4.17 -4.95
CA ALA A 56 6.92 4.55 -4.54
C ALA A 56 6.21 5.40 -5.61
N PHE A 57 6.90 6.38 -6.19
CA PHE A 57 6.35 7.19 -7.28
C PHE A 57 6.11 6.38 -8.56
N HIS A 58 7.02 5.45 -8.88
CA HIS A 58 6.86 4.58 -10.03
C HIS A 58 5.60 3.70 -9.90
N LEU A 59 5.48 2.93 -8.81
CA LEU A 59 4.32 2.09 -8.55
C LEU A 59 3.03 2.91 -8.48
N PHE A 60 3.07 4.08 -7.84
CA PHE A 60 1.93 5.00 -7.81
C PHE A 60 1.49 5.44 -9.21
N SER A 61 2.44 5.75 -10.10
CA SER A 61 2.14 6.11 -11.49
C SER A 61 1.48 4.94 -12.23
N GLU A 62 2.01 3.73 -12.11
CA GLU A 62 1.44 2.53 -12.72
C GLU A 62 0.00 2.28 -12.26
N ILE A 63 -0.24 2.36 -10.95
CA ILE A 63 -1.59 2.22 -10.38
C ILE A 63 -2.50 3.32 -10.92
N CYS A 64 -2.08 4.60 -10.88
CA CYS A 64 -2.88 5.72 -11.38
C CYS A 64 -3.24 5.58 -12.86
N ASN A 65 -2.31 5.07 -13.67
CA ASN A 65 -2.53 4.81 -15.08
C ASN A 65 -3.57 3.71 -15.28
N TYR A 66 -3.46 2.62 -14.51
CA TYR A 66 -4.39 1.50 -14.55
C TYR A 66 -5.80 1.89 -14.12
N VAL A 67 -5.94 2.64 -13.03
CA VAL A 67 -7.26 3.00 -12.46
C VAL A 67 -7.88 4.25 -13.07
N ARG A 68 -7.26 4.87 -14.09
CA ARG A 68 -7.66 6.18 -14.64
C ARG A 68 -9.12 6.26 -15.11
N SER A 69 -9.68 5.16 -15.60
CA SER A 69 -11.07 5.06 -16.07
C SER A 69 -12.06 4.65 -14.97
N THR A 70 -11.59 4.53 -13.73
CA THR A 70 -12.39 4.11 -12.57
C THR A 70 -12.58 5.29 -11.61
N GLN A 71 -13.29 5.05 -10.50
CA GLN A 71 -13.44 6.03 -9.44
C GLN A 71 -12.41 5.85 -8.30
N ILE A 72 -11.52 4.85 -8.39
CA ILE A 72 -10.56 4.50 -7.34
C ILE A 72 -9.61 5.68 -7.09
N LEU A 73 -9.44 6.06 -5.83
CA LEU A 73 -8.53 7.12 -5.43
C LEU A 73 -7.26 6.54 -4.83
N CYS A 74 -6.13 7.01 -5.35
CA CYS A 74 -4.80 6.60 -4.91
C CYS A 74 -4.07 7.78 -4.28
N HIS A 75 -3.24 7.53 -3.27
CA HIS A 75 -2.34 8.53 -2.70
C HIS A 75 -0.95 7.94 -2.48
N VAL A 76 0.09 8.74 -2.67
CA VAL A 76 1.48 8.38 -2.36
C VAL A 76 2.01 9.24 -1.22
N SER A 77 2.60 8.63 -0.20
CA SER A 77 3.24 9.33 0.92
C SER A 77 4.69 8.91 1.09
N VAL A 78 5.58 9.88 0.97
CA VAL A 78 7.03 9.72 1.13
C VAL A 78 7.62 10.92 1.88
N GLY A 79 8.86 10.81 2.35
CA GLY A 79 9.50 11.84 3.20
C GLY A 79 9.54 13.27 2.63
N SER A 80 9.51 13.43 1.29
CA SER A 80 9.48 14.72 0.63
C SER A 80 8.08 15.34 0.50
N ILE A 81 7.02 14.62 0.87
CA ILE A 81 5.65 15.12 0.81
C ILE A 81 5.25 15.73 2.16
N LYS A 82 4.76 16.97 2.10
CA LYS A 82 4.25 17.70 3.26
C LYS A 82 3.14 16.88 3.94
N TYR A 83 3.25 16.73 5.25
CA TYR A 83 2.34 15.89 6.03
C TYR A 83 0.88 16.37 5.95
N GLU A 84 0.67 17.68 5.83
CA GLU A 84 -0.66 18.28 5.68
C GLU A 84 -1.34 17.84 4.37
N ARG A 85 -0.56 17.59 3.30
CA ARG A 85 -1.10 17.04 2.05
C ARG A 85 -1.59 15.62 2.24
N ASP A 86 -0.86 14.81 3.00
CA ASP A 86 -1.26 13.44 3.28
C ASP A 86 -2.54 13.40 4.12
N LEU A 87 -2.61 14.20 5.18
CA LEU A 87 -3.83 14.29 6.00
C LEU A 87 -5.03 14.74 5.19
N LYS A 88 -4.85 15.73 4.30
CA LYS A 88 -5.91 16.19 3.41
C LYS A 88 -6.36 15.08 2.45
N ALA A 89 -5.43 14.33 1.87
CA ALA A 89 -5.76 13.20 0.99
C ALA A 89 -6.56 12.13 1.74
N LEU A 90 -6.10 11.72 2.94
CA LEU A 90 -6.81 10.76 3.78
C LEU A 90 -8.22 11.24 4.13
N HIS A 91 -8.38 12.52 4.45
CA HIS A 91 -9.68 13.12 4.73
C HIS A 91 -10.63 13.13 3.52
N LEU A 92 -10.11 13.28 2.30
CA LEU A 92 -10.89 13.21 1.06
C LEU A 92 -11.24 11.77 0.65
N GLY A 93 -10.56 10.79 1.25
CA GLY A 93 -10.72 9.37 0.98
C GLY A 93 -9.64 8.85 0.04
N VAL A 94 -9.03 7.74 0.44
CA VAL A 94 -7.98 7.03 -0.30
C VAL A 94 -8.34 5.56 -0.28
N ASP A 95 -8.49 4.94 -1.45
CA ASP A 95 -8.72 3.50 -1.59
C ASP A 95 -7.37 2.75 -1.55
N ILE A 96 -6.34 3.30 -2.19
CA ILE A 96 -4.99 2.71 -2.31
C ILE A 96 -3.94 3.69 -1.79
N LEU A 97 -3.18 3.29 -0.78
CA LEU A 97 -2.09 4.07 -0.22
C LEU A 97 -0.73 3.46 -0.59
N VAL A 98 0.05 4.17 -1.40
CA VAL A 98 1.46 3.84 -1.66
C VAL A 98 2.34 4.59 -0.67
N VAL A 99 3.18 3.92 0.09
CA VAL A 99 3.88 4.55 1.21
C VAL A 99 5.25 3.94 1.48
N THR A 100 6.21 4.79 1.83
CA THR A 100 7.48 4.30 2.37
C THR A 100 7.35 4.02 3.87
N PRO A 101 8.04 3.00 4.40
CA PRO A 101 7.91 2.58 5.79
C PRO A 101 7.91 3.68 6.85
N GLY A 102 8.83 4.64 6.76
CA GLY A 102 8.97 5.69 7.77
C GLY A 102 7.77 6.65 7.84
N ARG A 103 6.92 6.69 6.81
CA ARG A 103 5.72 7.54 6.80
C ARG A 103 4.49 6.85 7.38
N LEU A 104 4.39 5.54 7.23
CA LEU A 104 3.19 4.79 7.61
C LEU A 104 2.75 5.03 9.08
N PRO A 105 3.63 4.93 10.10
CA PRO A 105 3.21 5.15 11.50
C PRO A 105 2.71 6.58 11.74
N ARG A 106 3.28 7.56 11.03
CA ARG A 106 2.88 8.96 11.14
C ARG A 106 1.49 9.17 10.55
N LEU A 107 1.20 8.56 9.40
CA LEU A 107 -0.14 8.60 8.79
C LEU A 107 -1.19 7.92 9.65
N TYR A 108 -0.85 6.73 10.19
CA TYR A 108 -1.73 6.00 11.09
C TYR A 108 -2.11 6.88 12.28
N LYS A 109 -1.12 7.40 13.03
CA LYS A 109 -1.36 8.32 14.16
C LYS A 109 -2.13 9.60 13.77
N GLY A 110 -2.07 10.00 12.51
CA GLY A 110 -2.78 11.17 12.00
C GLY A 110 -4.27 10.94 11.78
N ASN A 111 -4.66 9.73 11.37
CA ASN A 111 -6.06 9.37 11.16
C ASN A 111 -6.24 7.83 11.13
N GLU A 112 -6.29 7.21 12.30
CA GLU A 112 -6.37 5.74 12.45
C GLU A 112 -7.63 5.15 11.81
N ASN A 113 -8.73 5.92 11.77
CA ASN A 113 -10.01 5.48 11.21
C ASN A 113 -9.90 5.08 9.73
N CYS A 114 -8.98 5.70 8.98
CA CYS A 114 -8.75 5.36 7.57
C CYS A 114 -8.14 3.96 7.36
N PHE A 115 -7.55 3.35 8.40
CA PHE A 115 -6.85 2.06 8.33
C PHE A 115 -7.73 0.87 8.72
N THR A 116 -9.01 1.11 9.02
CA THR A 116 -9.93 0.10 9.59
C THR A 116 -10.46 -0.94 8.58
N SER A 117 -10.24 -0.75 7.28
CA SER A 117 -10.75 -1.67 6.23
C SER A 117 -9.67 -2.13 5.26
N ILE A 118 -8.42 -2.20 5.73
CA ILE A 118 -7.33 -2.72 4.93
C ILE A 118 -7.57 -4.21 4.73
N HIS A 119 -7.72 -4.62 3.48
CA HIS A 119 -7.88 -6.01 3.09
C HIS A 119 -6.56 -6.57 2.61
N SER A 120 -5.80 -5.80 1.83
CA SER A 120 -4.54 -6.24 1.27
C SER A 120 -3.37 -5.31 1.60
N VAL A 121 -2.21 -5.94 1.82
CA VAL A 121 -0.93 -5.23 1.95
C VAL A 121 0.03 -5.82 0.94
N PHE A 122 0.55 -4.98 0.04
CA PHE A 122 1.54 -5.33 -0.95
C PHE A 122 2.90 -4.82 -0.48
N ILE A 123 3.88 -5.72 -0.33
CA ILE A 123 5.23 -5.35 0.10
C ILE A 123 6.20 -5.58 -1.06
N ASP A 124 6.71 -4.49 -1.63
CA ASP A 124 7.78 -4.43 -2.64
C ASP A 124 9.13 -4.22 -1.97
N GLN A 125 10.18 -4.84 -2.52
CA GLN A 125 11.53 -4.82 -1.94
C GLN A 125 11.51 -5.23 -0.47
N ALA A 126 10.82 -6.34 -0.21
CA ALA A 126 10.70 -7.02 1.06
C ALA A 126 11.98 -6.85 1.89
N GLU A 127 13.12 -7.31 1.39
CA GLU A 127 14.42 -7.29 2.06
C GLU A 127 14.79 -5.92 2.65
N LEU A 128 14.46 -4.82 1.96
CA LEU A 128 14.71 -3.45 2.46
C LEU A 128 13.66 -3.00 3.48
N VAL A 129 12.43 -3.45 3.35
CA VAL A 129 11.32 -3.17 4.28
C VAL A 129 11.52 -3.97 5.59
N PHE A 130 11.92 -5.25 5.51
CA PHE A 130 12.20 -6.13 6.63
C PHE A 130 13.41 -5.66 7.45
N TYR A 131 14.49 -5.20 6.81
CA TYR A 131 15.70 -4.73 7.51
C TYR A 131 15.46 -3.49 8.38
N ARG A 132 14.42 -2.69 8.09
CA ARG A 132 14.15 -1.42 8.76
C ARG A 132 13.25 -1.52 9.99
N SER A 133 13.02 -2.71 10.57
CA SER A 133 12.13 -2.93 11.73
C SER A 133 10.65 -2.52 11.49
N VAL A 134 10.21 -2.55 10.23
CA VAL A 134 8.93 -1.99 9.77
C VAL A 134 7.79 -3.00 9.93
N LEU A 135 8.10 -4.29 9.82
CA LEU A 135 7.11 -5.36 9.95
C LEU A 135 6.30 -5.29 11.22
N HIS A 136 6.95 -5.07 12.36
CA HIS A 136 6.26 -4.99 13.64
C HIS A 136 5.22 -3.86 13.59
N GLN A 137 5.56 -2.74 12.97
CA GLN A 137 4.64 -1.62 12.81
C GLN A 137 3.51 -1.95 11.84
N VAL A 138 3.80 -2.48 10.66
CA VAL A 138 2.77 -2.84 9.66
C VAL A 138 1.82 -3.91 10.21
N CYS A 139 2.34 -4.94 10.88
CA CYS A 139 1.52 -5.97 11.50
C CYS A 139 0.68 -5.41 12.66
N VAL A 140 1.26 -4.55 13.51
CA VAL A 140 0.50 -3.89 14.59
C VAL A 140 -0.60 -2.99 14.05
N TYR A 141 -0.37 -2.28 12.94
CA TYR A 141 -1.31 -1.32 12.40
C TYR A 141 -2.33 -1.89 11.40
N CYS A 142 -2.06 -3.06 10.80
CA CYS A 142 -2.93 -3.66 9.76
C CYS A 142 -3.53 -5.01 10.17
N VAL A 143 -3.00 -5.72 11.17
CA VAL A 143 -3.38 -7.10 11.50
C VAL A 143 -4.11 -7.25 12.85
N LEU A 144 -4.06 -6.26 13.74
CA LEU A 144 -4.87 -6.22 14.97
C LEU A 144 -6.31 -5.76 14.72
#